data_AF-A0A1P8U9F0-F1
#
_entry.id   AF-A0A1P8U9F0-F1
#
_cell.length_a   1.000
_cell.length_b   1.000
_cell.length_c   1.000
_cell.angle_alpha   90.00
_cell.angle_beta   90.00
_cell.angle_gamma   90.00
#
_symmetry.space_group_name_H-M   'P 1'
#
loop_
_entity.id
_entity.type
_entity.pdbx_description
1 polymer ?
#
loop_
_entity_poly.entity_id
_entity_poly.type
_entity_poly.pdbx_seq_one_letter_code
_entity_poly.pdbx_strand_id
1 'polypeptide(L)'
;MDPRALRSRTALRGAVLALAEQTPVASLTVAEVCRHAGVTRDTFYRHASGPTELLAAALAAEIEALPERDRLGDAERDLIVHIHARREVYRHAMSPTLAAPVRAQLERVLAEGLHAWLDEHPDLAPEPVRTDAAARDIAVAYAAGGTVAALEAWLRRGDDAGAAVHPGDDIESATRAILVASPEWWLRTRGRDERREP
;
A
#
# COMPACT_ATOMS: atom_id res chain seq x y z
N MET A 1 6.00 11.12 -23.50
CA MET A 1 6.90 10.82 -22.35
C MET A 1 8.29 10.50 -22.90
N ASP A 2 9.37 11.10 -22.40
CA ASP A 2 10.74 10.89 -22.91
C ASP A 2 11.26 9.48 -22.51
N PRO A 3 11.67 8.63 -23.47
CA PRO A 3 12.27 7.32 -23.18
C PRO A 3 13.46 7.37 -22.21
N ARG A 4 14.21 8.47 -22.18
CA ARG A 4 15.33 8.65 -21.23
C ARG A 4 14.83 8.80 -19.80
N ALA A 5 13.81 9.64 -19.59
CA ALA A 5 13.21 9.86 -18.27
C ALA A 5 12.54 8.60 -17.71
N LEU A 6 11.95 7.77 -18.58
CA LEU A 6 11.41 6.46 -18.21
C LEU A 6 12.50 5.52 -17.72
N ARG A 7 13.61 5.40 -18.47
CA ARG A 7 14.73 4.54 -18.10
C ARG A 7 15.37 4.95 -16.78
N SER A 8 15.61 6.25 -16.57
CA SER A 8 16.16 6.74 -15.30
C SER A 8 15.22 6.50 -14.13
N ARG A 9 13.91 6.69 -14.32
CA ARG A 9 12.90 6.39 -13.29
C ARG A 9 12.90 4.91 -12.91
N THR A 10 12.91 4.00 -13.89
CA THR A 10 12.95 2.55 -13.63
C THR A 10 14.24 2.15 -12.92
N ALA A 11 15.40 2.66 -13.37
CA ALA A 11 16.69 2.37 -12.73
C ALA A 11 16.75 2.85 -11.26
N LEU A 12 16.25 4.06 -11.00
CA LEU A 12 16.21 4.63 -9.64
C LEU A 12 15.27 3.84 -8.71
N ARG A 13 14.07 3.47 -9.19
CA ARG A 13 13.12 2.65 -8.42
C ARG A 13 13.70 1.28 -8.08
N GLY A 14 14.31 0.60 -9.05
CA GLY A 14 14.97 -0.69 -8.81
C GLY A 14 16.10 -0.58 -7.80
N ALA A 15 16.93 0.45 -7.91
CA ALA A 15 18.06 0.67 -7.01
C ALA A 15 17.62 0.95 -5.56
N VAL A 16 16.61 1.79 -5.34
CA VAL A 16 16.16 2.09 -3.98
C VAL A 16 15.51 0.87 -3.31
N LEU A 17 14.73 0.08 -4.06
CA LEU A 17 14.11 -1.15 -3.55
C LEU A 17 15.19 -2.18 -3.14
N ALA A 18 16.19 -2.41 -4.01
CA ALA A 18 17.27 -3.36 -3.72
C ALA A 18 18.11 -2.95 -2.51
N LEU A 19 18.36 -1.65 -2.32
CA LEU A 19 19.09 -1.14 -1.15
C LEU A 19 18.26 -1.20 0.12
N ALA A 20 16.97 -0.84 0.05
CA ALA A 20 16.04 -0.87 1.18
C ALA A 20 15.69 -2.31 1.63
N GLU A 21 15.88 -3.32 0.77
CA GLU A 21 15.76 -4.72 1.17
C GLU A 21 16.84 -5.13 2.17
N GLN A 22 18.01 -4.49 2.13
CA GLN A 22 19.17 -4.87 2.94
C GLN A 22 19.40 -3.96 4.15
N THR A 23 18.95 -2.71 4.09
CA THR A 23 19.28 -1.70 5.10
C THR A 23 18.14 -0.70 5.31
N PRO A 24 18.02 -0.12 6.52
CA PRO A 24 17.02 0.91 6.80
C PRO A 24 17.07 2.08 5.81
N VAL A 25 15.94 2.45 5.21
CA VAL A 25 15.87 3.54 4.21
C VAL A 25 16.41 4.87 4.74
N ALA A 26 16.26 5.12 6.05
CA ALA A 26 16.77 6.30 6.73
C ALA A 26 18.31 6.41 6.73
N SER A 27 19.01 5.30 6.50
CA SER A 27 20.48 5.26 6.40
C SER A 27 21.00 5.46 4.97
N LEU A 28 20.13 5.34 3.97
CA LEU A 28 20.52 5.45 2.57
C LEU A 28 20.85 6.89 2.20
N THR A 29 21.88 7.07 1.37
CA THR A 29 22.21 8.36 0.77
C THR A 29 21.84 8.42 -0.70
N VAL A 30 21.55 9.63 -1.19
CA VAL A 30 21.34 9.88 -2.63
C VAL A 30 22.52 9.38 -3.47
N ALA A 31 23.74 9.49 -2.95
CA ALA A 31 24.96 9.06 -3.64
C ALA A 31 24.99 7.55 -3.87
N GLU A 32 24.61 6.76 -2.87
CA GLU A 32 24.55 5.30 -2.96
C GLU A 32 23.49 4.85 -3.94
N VAL A 33 22.29 5.44 -3.88
CA VAL A 33 21.21 5.14 -4.83
C VAL A 33 21.64 5.50 -6.25
N CYS A 34 22.24 6.67 -6.47
CA CYS A 34 22.76 7.08 -7.78
C CYS A 34 23.82 6.11 -8.32
N ARG A 35 24.75 5.69 -7.47
CA ARG A 35 25.82 4.75 -7.82
C ARG A 35 25.24 3.39 -8.21
N HIS A 36 24.25 2.89 -7.46
CA HIS A 36 23.60 1.62 -7.74
C HIS A 36 22.74 1.69 -9.02
N ALA A 37 22.04 2.80 -9.23
CA ALA A 37 21.21 3.03 -10.42
C ALA A 37 21.99 3.39 -11.70
N GLY A 38 23.28 3.73 -11.59
CA GLY A 38 24.08 4.20 -12.71
C GLY A 38 23.65 5.57 -13.26
N VAL A 39 23.17 6.47 -12.39
CA VAL A 39 22.71 7.81 -12.78
C VAL A 39 23.42 8.92 -12.01
N THR A 40 23.31 10.17 -12.49
CA THR A 40 23.85 11.35 -11.80
C THR A 40 22.92 11.83 -10.68
N ARG A 41 23.44 12.58 -9.71
CA ARG A 41 22.61 13.27 -8.68
C ARG A 41 21.61 14.24 -9.29
N ASP A 42 22.00 14.97 -10.33
CA ASP A 42 21.08 15.85 -11.09
C ASP A 42 19.89 15.05 -11.65
N THR A 43 20.16 13.84 -12.18
CA THR A 43 19.08 12.95 -12.63
C THR A 43 18.22 12.48 -11.48
N PHE A 44 18.80 12.13 -10.33
CA PHE A 44 18.03 11.75 -9.13
C PHE A 44 17.06 12.86 -8.69
N TYR A 45 17.53 14.10 -8.56
CA TYR A 45 16.70 15.20 -8.04
C TYR A 45 15.57 15.63 -8.99
N ARG A 46 15.60 15.22 -10.25
CA ARG A 46 14.45 15.36 -11.16
C ARG A 46 13.30 14.38 -10.85
N HIS A 47 13.56 13.35 -10.04
CA HIS A 47 12.60 12.30 -9.72
C HIS A 47 12.19 12.23 -8.25
N ALA A 48 13.06 12.61 -7.31
CA ALA A 48 12.77 12.57 -5.88
C ALA A 48 13.61 13.58 -5.09
N SER A 49 13.11 14.01 -3.93
CA SER A 49 13.83 14.85 -2.98
C SER A 49 14.79 14.06 -2.09
N GLY A 50 14.57 12.77 -1.91
CA GLY A 50 15.38 11.89 -1.08
C GLY A 50 15.09 10.40 -1.30
N PRO A 51 15.90 9.50 -0.70
CA PRO A 51 15.71 8.06 -0.84
C PRO A 51 14.37 7.57 -0.31
N THR A 52 13.86 8.13 0.79
CA THR A 52 12.56 7.74 1.37
C THR A 52 11.40 8.10 0.45
N GLU A 53 11.39 9.29 -0.15
CA GLU A 53 10.38 9.69 -1.13
C GLU A 53 10.46 8.85 -2.41
N LEU A 54 11.68 8.53 -2.86
CA LEU A 54 11.88 7.64 -4.00
C LEU A 54 11.35 6.24 -3.71
N LEU A 55 11.60 5.71 -2.51
CA LEU A 55 11.08 4.41 -2.07
C LEU A 55 9.56 4.42 -2.00
N ALA A 56 8.97 5.44 -1.39
CA ALA A 56 7.53 5.62 -1.32
C ALA A 56 6.88 5.61 -2.72
N ALA A 57 7.48 6.35 -3.67
CA ALA A 57 7.01 6.39 -5.06
C ALA A 57 7.30 5.11 -5.86
N ALA A 58 8.23 4.26 -5.42
CA ALA A 58 8.48 2.95 -6.00
C ALA A 58 7.43 1.95 -5.54
N LEU A 59 7.17 1.86 -4.23
CA LEU A 59 6.18 0.97 -3.63
C LEU A 59 4.76 1.32 -4.09
N ALA A 60 4.40 2.61 -4.10
CA ALA A 60 3.12 3.08 -4.63
C ALA A 60 2.88 2.59 -6.07
N ALA A 61 3.89 2.68 -6.92
CA ALA A 61 3.78 2.23 -8.31
C ALA A 61 3.66 0.71 -8.47
N GLU A 62 4.18 -0.08 -7.52
CA GLU A 62 3.95 -1.54 -7.51
C GLU A 62 2.51 -1.87 -7.08
N ILE A 63 1.94 -1.12 -6.14
CA ILE A 63 0.54 -1.28 -5.70
C ILE A 63 -0.44 -0.83 -6.79
N GLU A 64 -0.19 0.32 -7.42
CA GLU A 64 -0.97 0.83 -8.56
C GLU A 64 -0.95 -0.14 -9.77
N ALA A 65 0.03 -1.04 -9.84
CA ALA A 65 0.15 -2.05 -10.89
C ALA A 65 -0.47 -3.40 -10.52
N LEU A 66 -1.04 -3.55 -9.32
CA LEU A 66 -1.78 -4.76 -8.95
C LEU A 66 -3.01 -4.92 -9.86
N PRO A 67 -3.45 -6.18 -10.12
CA PRO A 67 -4.63 -6.42 -10.94
C PRO A 67 -5.87 -5.76 -10.35
N GLU A 68 -6.70 -5.14 -11.20
CA GLU A 68 -8.04 -4.73 -10.81
C GLU A 68 -8.87 -5.96 -10.40
N ARG A 69 -9.67 -5.83 -9.34
CA ARG A 69 -10.48 -6.91 -8.77
C ARG A 69 -11.92 -6.48 -8.67
N ASP A 70 -12.84 -7.39 -9.00
CA ASP A 70 -14.29 -7.21 -8.84
C ASP A 70 -14.76 -7.33 -7.38
N ARG A 71 -13.84 -7.58 -6.44
CA ARG A 71 -14.13 -7.76 -5.02
C ARG A 71 -13.04 -7.09 -4.21
N LEU A 72 -13.43 -6.18 -3.32
CA LEU A 72 -12.48 -5.50 -2.42
C LEU A 72 -11.67 -6.49 -1.57
N GLY A 73 -12.29 -7.61 -1.15
CA GLY A 73 -11.57 -8.66 -0.42
C GLY A 73 -10.43 -9.34 -1.20
N ASP A 74 -10.56 -9.43 -2.53
CA ASP A 74 -9.50 -9.99 -3.37
C ASP A 74 -8.39 -8.95 -3.60
N ALA A 75 -8.75 -7.66 -3.72
CA ALA A 75 -7.79 -6.56 -3.79
C ALA A 75 -6.98 -6.43 -2.49
N GLU A 76 -7.64 -6.55 -1.33
CA GLU A 76 -7.00 -6.56 -0.01
C GLU A 76 -5.99 -7.72 0.11
N ARG A 77 -6.36 -8.91 -0.38
CA ARG A 77 -5.45 -10.06 -0.42
C ARG A 77 -4.22 -9.78 -1.28
N ASP A 78 -4.40 -9.24 -2.48
CA ASP A 78 -3.29 -8.92 -3.38
C ASP A 78 -2.34 -7.88 -2.76
N LEU A 79 -2.89 -6.87 -2.08
CA LEU A 79 -2.11 -5.92 -1.30
C LEU A 79 -1.27 -6.66 -0.24
N ILE A 80 -1.87 -7.52 0.57
CA ILE A 80 -1.16 -8.25 1.63
C ILE A 80 -0.08 -9.18 1.05
N VAL A 81 -0.35 -9.83 -0.09
CA VAL A 81 0.65 -10.65 -0.83
C VAL A 81 1.83 -9.77 -1.26
N HIS A 82 1.57 -8.57 -1.78
CA HIS A 82 2.61 -7.61 -2.14
C HIS A 82 3.42 -7.15 -0.92
N ILE A 83 2.75 -6.77 0.18
CA ILE A 83 3.41 -6.37 1.44
C ILE A 83 4.28 -7.52 1.95
N HIS A 84 3.80 -8.77 1.90
CA HIS A 84 4.56 -9.94 2.30
C HIS A 84 5.82 -10.15 1.44
N ALA A 85 5.67 -10.06 0.12
CA ALA A 85 6.77 -10.23 -0.84
C ALA A 85 7.85 -9.13 -0.67
N ARG A 86 7.48 -7.96 -0.14
CA ARG A 86 8.36 -6.81 0.13
C ARG A 86 8.62 -6.59 1.62
N ARG A 87 8.34 -7.57 2.49
CA ARG A 87 8.31 -7.37 3.94
C ARG A 87 9.57 -6.73 4.52
N GLU A 88 10.76 -7.11 4.04
CA GLU A 88 12.02 -6.56 4.54
C GLU A 88 12.17 -5.08 4.17
N VAL A 89 11.74 -4.69 2.97
CA VAL A 89 11.70 -3.28 2.54
C VAL A 89 10.77 -2.47 3.44
N TYR A 90 9.58 -2.99 3.73
CA TYR A 90 8.63 -2.32 4.62
C TYR A 90 9.12 -2.23 6.06
N ARG A 91 9.75 -3.29 6.59
CA ARG A 91 10.38 -3.30 7.92
C ARG A 91 11.54 -2.32 8.00
N HIS A 92 12.42 -2.28 7.01
CA HIS A 92 13.50 -1.31 6.92
C HIS A 92 13.04 0.13 6.70
N ALA A 93 11.78 0.33 6.31
CA ALA A 93 11.14 1.64 6.28
C ALA A 93 10.40 1.97 7.59
N MET A 94 10.43 1.11 8.61
CA MET A 94 9.60 1.21 9.82
C MET A 94 10.44 1.46 11.10
N SER A 95 10.12 2.53 11.86
CA SER A 95 10.70 2.80 13.19
C SER A 95 9.89 3.86 13.97
N PRO A 96 8.94 3.49 14.86
CA PRO A 96 8.28 2.18 15.01
C PRO A 96 7.13 1.95 14.01
N THR A 97 6.76 3.00 13.27
CA THR A 97 5.78 3.00 12.17
C THR A 97 6.50 3.30 10.85
N LEU A 98 5.83 3.11 9.72
CA LEU A 98 6.40 3.44 8.42
C LEU A 98 6.85 4.90 8.38
N ALA A 99 7.98 5.13 7.70
CA ALA A 99 8.48 6.46 7.44
C ALA A 99 7.39 7.31 6.78
N ALA A 100 7.26 8.57 7.20
CA ALA A 100 6.11 9.41 6.83
C ALA A 100 5.83 9.47 5.31
N PRO A 101 6.83 9.58 4.41
CA PRO A 101 6.57 9.56 2.97
C PRO A 101 5.98 8.23 2.48
N VAL A 102 6.45 7.09 3.01
CA VAL A 102 5.94 5.76 2.65
C VAL A 102 4.51 5.62 3.14
N ARG A 103 4.26 5.95 4.41
CA ARG A 103 2.93 5.89 5.01
C ARG A 103 1.91 6.73 4.24
N ALA A 104 2.26 7.99 3.95
CA ALA A 104 1.41 8.92 3.21
C ALA A 104 1.12 8.44 1.77
N GLN A 105 2.10 7.84 1.08
CA GLN A 105 1.88 7.30 -0.26
C GLN A 105 0.98 6.07 -0.25
N LEU A 106 1.11 5.18 0.73
CA LEU A 106 0.19 4.04 0.87
C LEU A 106 -1.23 4.52 1.13
N GLU A 107 -1.43 5.42 2.08
CA GLU A 107 -2.75 5.99 2.38
C GLU A 107 -3.36 6.66 1.16
N ARG A 108 -2.56 7.41 0.38
CA ARG A 108 -3.00 8.03 -0.86
C ARG A 108 -3.47 7.01 -1.89
N VAL A 109 -2.64 6.02 -2.23
CA VAL A 109 -2.98 5.01 -3.26
C VAL A 109 -4.22 4.21 -2.87
N LEU A 110 -4.33 3.83 -1.60
CA LEU A 110 -5.50 3.11 -1.09
C LEU A 110 -6.76 3.98 -1.11
N ALA A 111 -6.65 5.25 -0.70
CA ALA A 111 -7.78 6.18 -0.76
C ALA A 111 -8.26 6.40 -2.20
N GLU A 112 -7.33 6.60 -3.14
CA GLU A 112 -7.66 6.74 -4.57
C GLU A 112 -8.38 5.50 -5.11
N GLY A 113 -7.88 4.30 -4.79
CA GLY A 113 -8.53 3.04 -5.17
C GLY A 113 -9.93 2.87 -4.56
N LEU A 114 -10.11 3.23 -3.29
CA LEU A 114 -11.41 3.18 -2.62
C LEU A 114 -12.39 4.23 -3.16
N HIS A 115 -11.92 5.43 -3.52
CA HIS A 115 -12.75 6.41 -4.21
C HIS A 115 -13.22 5.87 -5.56
N ALA A 116 -12.32 5.33 -6.38
CA ALA A 116 -12.65 4.73 -7.67
C ALA A 116 -13.65 3.57 -7.51
N TRP A 117 -13.43 2.68 -6.54
CA TRP A 117 -14.35 1.59 -6.22
C TRP A 117 -15.77 2.08 -5.93
N LEU A 118 -15.90 3.14 -5.13
CA LEU A 118 -17.20 3.73 -4.80
C LEU A 118 -17.85 4.46 -6.00
N ASP A 119 -17.07 4.99 -6.93
CA ASP A 119 -17.61 5.59 -8.16
C ASP A 119 -18.17 4.52 -9.11
N GLU A 120 -17.54 3.35 -9.17
CA GLU A 120 -18.01 2.20 -9.96
C GLU A 120 -19.19 1.46 -9.30
N HIS A 121 -19.26 1.53 -7.96
CA HIS A 121 -20.22 0.80 -7.13
C HIS A 121 -21.00 1.71 -6.16
N PRO A 122 -21.67 2.76 -6.64
CA PRO A 122 -22.33 3.76 -5.77
C PRO A 122 -23.44 3.15 -4.90
N ASP A 123 -24.07 2.06 -5.36
CA ASP A 123 -25.15 1.38 -4.64
C ASP A 123 -24.69 0.63 -3.39
N LEU A 124 -23.39 0.33 -3.27
CA LEU A 124 -22.84 -0.36 -2.10
C LEU A 124 -22.72 0.58 -0.89
N ALA A 125 -22.55 1.88 -1.13
CA ALA A 125 -22.39 2.88 -0.09
C ALA A 125 -23.72 3.09 0.66
N PRO A 126 -23.72 3.02 2.00
CA PRO A 126 -24.88 3.39 2.80
C PRO A 126 -25.06 4.91 2.87
N GLU A 127 -26.21 5.36 3.38
CA GLU A 127 -26.38 6.76 3.78
C GLU A 127 -25.60 7.04 5.09
N PRO A 128 -24.94 8.20 5.27
CA PRO A 128 -24.82 9.33 4.33
C PRO A 128 -23.64 9.21 3.35
N VAL A 129 -22.81 8.17 3.43
CA VAL A 129 -21.60 7.97 2.59
C VAL A 129 -21.90 8.07 1.09
N ARG A 130 -23.08 7.64 0.65
CA ARG A 130 -23.48 7.69 -0.76
C ARG A 130 -23.75 9.09 -1.29
N THR A 131 -24.26 10.00 -0.47
CA THR A 131 -24.82 11.29 -0.90
C THR A 131 -24.02 12.49 -0.40
N ASP A 132 -23.32 12.34 0.72
CA ASP A 132 -22.51 13.37 1.36
C ASP A 132 -21.03 13.11 1.08
N ALA A 133 -20.40 14.03 0.33
CA ALA A 133 -18.98 13.96 0.00
C ALA A 133 -18.09 13.96 1.26
N ALA A 134 -18.45 14.71 2.31
CA ALA A 134 -17.65 14.73 3.54
C ALA A 134 -17.73 13.39 4.28
N ALA A 135 -18.92 12.78 4.33
CA ALA A 135 -19.08 11.44 4.89
C ALA A 135 -18.31 10.38 4.07
N ARG A 136 -18.28 10.54 2.74
CA ARG A 136 -17.51 9.68 1.85
C ARG A 136 -16.00 9.79 2.09
N ASP A 137 -15.48 11.01 2.17
CA ASP A 137 -14.06 11.27 2.43
C ASP A 137 -13.64 10.68 3.79
N ILE A 138 -14.48 10.82 4.83
CA ILE A 138 -14.23 10.21 6.14
C ILE A 138 -14.22 8.68 6.06
N ALA A 139 -15.17 8.06 5.36
CA ALA A 139 -15.23 6.62 5.22
C ALA A 139 -14.01 6.05 4.47
N VAL A 140 -13.57 6.72 3.40
CA VAL A 140 -12.38 6.36 2.64
C VAL A 140 -11.12 6.54 3.48
N ALA A 141 -10.95 7.69 4.14
CA ALA A 141 -9.79 7.95 4.99
C ALA A 141 -9.70 6.95 6.16
N TYR A 142 -10.84 6.60 6.76
CA TYR A 142 -10.91 5.59 7.82
C TYR A 142 -10.45 4.22 7.31
N ALA A 143 -10.94 3.78 6.14
CA ALA A 143 -10.55 2.50 5.56
C ALA A 143 -9.07 2.49 5.15
N ALA A 144 -8.60 3.48 4.39
CA ALA A 144 -7.20 3.56 3.94
C ALA A 144 -6.22 3.64 5.13
N GLY A 145 -6.47 4.54 6.08
CA GLY A 145 -5.63 4.69 7.27
C GLY A 145 -5.68 3.47 8.20
N GLY A 146 -6.85 2.85 8.34
CA GLY A 146 -7.05 1.62 9.10
C GLY A 146 -6.29 0.43 8.51
N THR A 147 -6.36 0.25 7.19
CA THR A 147 -5.59 -0.79 6.48
C THR A 147 -4.09 -0.58 6.67
N VAL A 148 -3.56 0.63 6.46
CA VAL A 148 -2.13 0.91 6.67
C VAL A 148 -1.70 0.62 8.12
N ALA A 149 -2.49 1.04 9.11
CA ALA A 149 -2.19 0.75 10.51
C ALA A 149 -2.25 -0.76 10.85
N ALA A 150 -3.17 -1.50 10.24
CA ALA A 150 -3.27 -2.95 10.40
C ALA A 150 -2.07 -3.68 9.77
N LEU A 151 -1.60 -3.24 8.60
CA LEU A 151 -0.39 -3.75 7.96
C LEU A 151 0.86 -3.49 8.82
N GLU A 152 0.99 -2.30 9.41
CA GLU A 152 2.08 -1.99 10.37
C GLU A 152 2.02 -2.89 11.62
N ALA A 153 0.82 -3.19 12.12
CA ALA A 153 0.66 -4.13 13.23
C ALA A 153 1.04 -5.57 12.84
N TRP A 154 0.72 -5.98 11.61
CA TRP A 154 1.06 -7.30 11.09
C TRP A 154 2.57 -7.47 10.86
N LEU A 155 3.23 -6.48 10.24
CA LEU A 155 4.66 -6.51 9.96
C LEU A 155 5.52 -6.62 11.24
N ARG A 156 5.12 -5.92 12.31
CA ARG A 156 5.82 -5.97 13.62
C ARG A 156 5.80 -7.36 14.27
N ARG A 157 4.71 -8.13 14.11
CA ARG A 157 4.61 -9.47 14.72
C ARG A 157 5.60 -10.48 14.13
N GLY A 158 6.10 -10.22 12.92
CA GLY A 158 7.13 -11.08 12.33
C GLY A 158 8.53 -10.85 12.89
N ASP A 159 8.76 -9.76 13.64
CA ASP A 159 10.05 -9.45 14.26
C ASP A 159 10.25 -10.18 15.62
N ASP A 160 9.19 -10.77 16.17
CA ASP A 160 9.24 -11.60 17.37
C ASP A 160 9.88 -12.97 17.05
N ALA A 161 11.22 -12.99 17.05
CA ALA A 161 12.04 -14.16 16.77
C ALA A 161 11.85 -15.25 17.84
N GLY A 162 11.13 -16.32 17.50
CA GLY A 162 11.00 -17.49 18.38
C GLY A 162 10.03 -18.59 17.95
N ALA A 163 9.13 -18.34 16.98
CA ALA A 163 8.20 -19.35 16.50
C ALA A 163 8.67 -19.99 15.18
N ALA A 164 8.60 -21.32 15.09
CA ALA A 164 8.96 -22.09 13.88
C ALA A 164 8.06 -21.80 12.66
N VAL A 165 6.95 -21.08 12.88
CA VAL A 165 6.11 -20.43 11.87
C VAL A 165 5.86 -19.02 12.40
N HIS A 166 6.38 -17.98 11.74
CA HIS A 166 6.11 -16.62 12.17
C HIS A 166 4.62 -16.31 11.92
N PRO A 167 3.84 -15.89 12.93
CA PRO A 167 2.46 -15.46 12.72
C PRO A 167 2.33 -14.31 11.70
N GLY A 168 3.42 -13.59 11.44
CA GLY A 168 3.56 -12.56 10.40
C GLY A 168 3.66 -13.10 8.96
N ASP A 169 3.71 -14.41 8.74
CA ASP A 169 3.78 -15.01 7.41
C ASP A 169 2.42 -15.57 6.92
N ASP A 170 1.41 -15.59 7.79
CA ASP A 170 0.07 -16.07 7.44
C ASP A 170 -0.76 -14.96 6.74
N ILE A 171 -0.60 -14.87 5.42
CA ILE A 171 -1.33 -13.97 4.53
C ILE A 171 -2.85 -14.16 4.70
N GLU A 172 -3.33 -15.39 4.86
CA GLU A 172 -4.77 -15.67 5.00
C GLU A 172 -5.34 -15.13 6.30
N SER A 173 -4.60 -15.33 7.39
CA SER A 173 -4.99 -14.82 8.70
C SER A 173 -4.96 -13.29 8.73
N ALA A 174 -3.93 -12.66 8.15
CA ALA A 174 -3.85 -11.21 8.02
C ALA A 174 -5.03 -10.65 7.20
N THR A 175 -5.28 -11.24 6.03
CA THR A 175 -6.40 -10.85 5.16
C THR A 175 -7.72 -10.97 5.90
N ARG A 176 -7.98 -12.12 6.54
CA ARG A 176 -9.20 -12.34 7.31
C ARG A 176 -9.35 -11.33 8.45
N ALA A 177 -8.28 -11.06 9.19
CA ALA A 177 -8.31 -10.13 10.31
C ALA A 177 -8.66 -8.70 9.87
N ILE A 178 -8.10 -8.22 8.75
CA ILE A 178 -8.39 -6.88 8.22
C ILE A 178 -9.83 -6.82 7.68
N LEU A 179 -10.27 -7.84 6.93
CA LEU A 179 -11.64 -7.87 6.40
C LEU A 179 -12.70 -7.93 7.52
N VAL A 180 -12.48 -8.69 8.59
CA VAL A 180 -13.39 -8.75 9.74
C VAL A 180 -13.45 -7.42 10.51
N ALA A 181 -12.38 -6.63 10.50
CA ALA A 181 -12.37 -5.31 11.11
C ALA A 181 -13.03 -4.22 10.23
N SER A 182 -13.26 -4.51 8.96
CA SER A 182 -13.83 -3.57 7.99
C SER A 182 -15.36 -3.49 8.08
N PRO A 183 -15.97 -2.32 7.82
CA PRO A 183 -17.42 -2.22 7.71
C PRO A 183 -17.96 -3.17 6.63
N GLU A 184 -18.97 -3.98 6.97
CA GLU A 184 -19.50 -5.06 6.10
C GLU A 184 -19.95 -4.55 4.71
N TRP A 185 -20.41 -3.31 4.62
CA TRP A 185 -20.91 -2.75 3.37
C TRP A 185 -19.82 -2.60 2.30
N TRP A 186 -18.55 -2.46 2.69
CA TRP A 186 -17.40 -2.50 1.75
C TRP A 186 -17.22 -3.87 1.08
N LEU A 187 -17.67 -4.94 1.74
CA LEU A 187 -17.47 -6.32 1.31
C LEU A 187 -18.65 -6.89 0.53
N ARG A 188 -19.72 -6.11 0.37
CA ARG A 188 -20.88 -6.50 -0.42
C ARG A 188 -20.49 -6.62 -1.88
N THR A 189 -20.97 -7.67 -2.54
CA THR A 189 -20.90 -7.82 -3.99
C THR A 189 -22.28 -7.54 -4.58
N ARG A 190 -22.35 -6.98 -5.79
CA ARG A 190 -23.65 -6.74 -6.45
C ARG A 190 -24.40 -8.08 -6.59
N GLY A 191 -25.47 -8.25 -5.81
CA GLY A 191 -26.51 -9.25 -6.02
C GLY A 191 -26.69 -10.29 -4.90
N ARG A 192 -27.72 -10.09 -4.06
CA ARG A 192 -28.88 -11.00 -3.83
C ARG A 192 -29.49 -10.76 -2.44
N ASP A 193 -30.01 -9.57 -2.16
CA ASP A 193 -30.77 -9.30 -0.92
C ASP A 193 -32.11 -8.58 -1.16
N GLU A 194 -32.74 -8.80 -2.33
CA GLU A 194 -34.11 -8.36 -2.61
C GLU A 194 -35.16 -9.49 -2.53
N ARG A 195 -34.87 -10.64 -1.92
CA ARG A 195 -35.90 -11.68 -1.70
C ARG A 195 -35.80 -12.34 -0.34
N ARG A 196 -36.11 -11.59 0.72
CA ARG A 196 -36.72 -12.13 1.94
C ARG A 196 -37.59 -11.07 2.62
N GLU A 197 -38.84 -10.98 2.20
CA GLU A 197 -39.95 -10.72 3.11
C GLU A 197 -41.01 -11.80 2.86
N PRO A 198 -41.48 -12.52 3.89
CA PRO A 198 -42.72 -13.28 3.84
C PRO A 198 -43.95 -12.37 3.95
#